data_AF-A0A0D2MZM6-F1
#
_entry.id   AF-A0A0D2MZM6-F1
#
_cell.length_a   1.000
_cell.length_b   1.000
_cell.length_c   1.000
_cell.angle_alpha   90.00
_cell.angle_beta   90.00
_cell.angle_gamma   90.00
#
_symmetry.space_group_name_H-M   'P 1'
#
loop_
_entity.id
_entity.type
_entity.pdbx_description
1 polymer ?
#
loop_
_entity_poly.entity_id
_entity_poly.type
_entity_poly.pdbx_seq_one_letter_code
_entity_poly.pdbx_strand_id
1 'polypeptide(L)'
;MENVRQRTARQIENAQKFAVEPIIKSLLDVADNLQRAAEAVPAGVVDGDEQLEAEKAQRLLKSLLQGVRMTEGVLINVFKKHGVEQYNPAGEKFDPNLHQAMFEVPDGTKEAGLVAVVTKVI
;
A
#
# COMPACT_ATOMS: atom_id res chain seq x y z
N MET A 1 -40.94 -22.44 6.51
CA MET A 1 -39.95 -21.36 6.82
C MET A 1 -38.53 -21.88 7.08
N GLU A 2 -38.37 -23.12 7.55
CA GLU A 2 -37.05 -23.70 7.86
C GLU A 2 -36.09 -23.78 6.67
N ASN A 3 -36.57 -24.18 5.48
CA ASN A 3 -35.74 -24.23 4.27
C ASN A 3 -35.23 -22.84 3.84
N VAL A 4 -36.00 -21.78 4.09
CA VAL A 4 -35.58 -20.40 3.80
C VAL A 4 -34.48 -20.00 4.79
N ARG A 5 -34.67 -20.28 6.09
CA ARG A 5 -33.64 -20.01 7.12
C ARG A 5 -32.32 -20.71 6.81
N GLN A 6 -32.36 -22.01 6.51
CA GLN A 6 -31.14 -22.76 6.18
C GLN A 6 -30.47 -22.25 4.90
N ARG A 7 -31.26 -21.87 3.88
CA ARG A 7 -30.73 -21.27 2.65
C ARG A 7 -30.06 -19.93 2.92
N THR A 8 -30.70 -19.05 3.70
CA THR A 8 -30.14 -17.74 4.06
C THR A 8 -28.87 -17.88 4.89
N ALA A 9 -28.83 -18.82 5.84
CA ALA A 9 -27.62 -19.08 6.64
C ALA A 9 -26.43 -19.49 5.74
N ARG A 10 -26.65 -20.40 4.79
CA ARG A 10 -25.62 -20.79 3.81
C ARG A 10 -25.20 -19.63 2.91
N GLN A 11 -26.12 -18.75 2.52
CA GLN A 11 -25.80 -17.57 1.72
C GLN A 11 -24.95 -16.57 2.49
N ILE A 12 -25.22 -16.34 3.78
CA ILE A 12 -24.42 -15.47 4.64
C ILE A 12 -23.03 -16.06 4.83
N GLU A 13 -22.93 -17.36 5.12
CA GLU A 13 -21.65 -18.05 5.27
C GLU A 13 -20.80 -17.94 4.00
N ASN A 14 -21.40 -18.18 2.83
CA ASN A 14 -20.71 -18.02 1.55
C ASN A 14 -20.30 -16.56 1.31
N ALA A 15 -21.19 -15.59 1.60
CA ALA A 15 -20.87 -14.17 1.42
C ALA A 15 -19.68 -13.75 2.30
N GLN A 16 -19.62 -14.20 3.55
CA GLN A 16 -18.47 -13.94 4.43
C GLN A 16 -17.20 -14.61 3.92
N LYS A 17 -17.30 -15.87 3.49
CA LYS A 17 -16.15 -16.64 2.98
C LYS A 17 -15.54 -16.02 1.73
N PHE A 18 -16.35 -15.45 0.85
CA PHE A 18 -15.91 -14.89 -0.44
C PHE A 18 -15.89 -13.34 -0.47
N ALA A 19 -16.16 -12.66 0.65
CA ALA A 19 -16.19 -11.19 0.71
C ALA A 19 -14.86 -10.55 0.31
N VAL A 20 -13.74 -11.20 0.61
CA VAL A 20 -12.37 -10.70 0.39
C VAL A 20 -11.87 -10.99 -1.03
N GLU A 21 -12.53 -11.90 -1.75
CA GLU A 21 -12.12 -12.38 -3.07
C GLU A 21 -11.93 -11.24 -4.11
N PRO A 22 -12.82 -10.23 -4.21
CA PRO A 22 -12.65 -9.13 -5.16
C PRO A 22 -11.44 -8.24 -4.87
N ILE A 23 -11.11 -8.03 -3.58
CA ILE A 23 -9.95 -7.25 -3.15
C ILE A 23 -8.67 -7.99 -3.53
N ILE A 24 -8.59 -9.28 -3.20
CA ILE A 24 -7.42 -10.11 -3.48
C ILE A 24 -7.18 -10.21 -4.99
N LYS A 25 -8.24 -10.40 -5.79
CA LYS A 25 -8.12 -10.40 -7.26
C LYS A 25 -7.57 -9.07 -7.78
N SER A 26 -7.98 -7.94 -7.22
CA SER A 26 -7.47 -6.62 -7.62
C SER A 26 -6.02 -6.38 -7.18
N LEU A 27 -5.55 -7.06 -6.12
CA LEU A 27 -4.16 -6.99 -5.66
C LEU A 27 -3.19 -7.84 -6.48
N LEU A 28 -3.67 -8.79 -7.30
CA LEU A 28 -2.81 -9.59 -8.18
C LEU A 28 -2.03 -8.70 -9.16
N ASP A 29 -2.67 -7.67 -9.71
CA ASP A 29 -2.01 -6.70 -10.60
C ASP A 29 -0.84 -5.99 -9.91
N VAL A 30 -0.95 -5.72 -8.61
CA VAL A 30 0.12 -5.12 -7.81
C VAL A 30 1.27 -6.11 -7.66
N ALA A 31 0.98 -7.38 -7.33
CA ALA A 31 1.99 -8.43 -7.21
C ALA A 31 2.76 -8.63 -8.52
N ASP A 32 2.06 -8.69 -9.65
CA ASP A 32 2.67 -8.84 -10.99
C ASP A 32 3.57 -7.63 -11.36
N ASN A 33 3.18 -6.42 -10.95
CA ASN A 33 4.00 -5.23 -11.19
C ASN A 33 5.24 -5.19 -10.28
N LEU A 34 5.13 -5.63 -9.02
CA LEU A 34 6.28 -5.76 -8.13
C LEU A 34 7.27 -6.82 -8.64
N GLN A 35 6.78 -7.96 -9.13
CA GLN A 35 7.62 -8.98 -9.71
C GLN A 35 8.37 -8.45 -10.94
N ARG A 36 7.67 -7.76 -11.86
CA ARG A 36 8.30 -7.11 -13.02
C ARG A 36 9.35 -6.08 -12.63
N ALA A 37 9.10 -5.31 -11.56
CA ALA A 37 10.07 -4.35 -11.04
C ALA A 37 11.31 -5.06 -10.48
N ALA A 38 11.15 -6.18 -9.77
CA ALA A 38 12.26 -6.97 -9.26
C ALA A 38 13.11 -7.58 -10.38
N GLU A 39 12.48 -8.07 -11.45
CA GLU A 39 13.16 -8.63 -12.64
C GLU A 39 13.88 -7.57 -13.49
N ALA A 40 13.61 -6.28 -13.25
CA ALA A 40 14.25 -5.19 -14.01
C ALA A 40 15.75 -5.03 -13.69
N VAL A 41 16.23 -5.62 -12.58
CA VAL A 41 17.65 -5.64 -12.21
C VAL A 41 18.22 -7.03 -12.50
N PRO A 42 19.22 -7.17 -13.39
CA PRO A 42 19.82 -8.47 -13.67
C PRO A 42 20.52 -9.04 -12.43
N ALA A 43 20.37 -10.34 -12.18
CA ALA A 43 20.93 -11.01 -11.00
C ALA A 43 22.45 -10.87 -10.87
N GLY A 44 23.19 -10.93 -12.00
CA GLY A 44 24.65 -10.76 -12.00
C GLY A 44 25.12 -9.39 -11.48
N VAL A 45 24.27 -8.36 -11.55
CA VAL A 45 24.54 -7.03 -10.97
C VAL A 45 24.36 -7.03 -9.46
N VAL A 46 23.37 -7.78 -8.97
CA VAL A 46 23.05 -7.89 -7.54
C VAL A 46 24.09 -8.75 -6.82
N ASP A 47 24.51 -9.84 -7.46
CA ASP A 47 25.48 -10.80 -6.90
C ASP A 47 26.93 -10.28 -6.99
N GLY A 48 27.17 -9.18 -7.72
CA GLY A 48 28.48 -8.52 -7.83
C GLY A 48 29.40 -9.12 -8.90
N ASP A 49 28.91 -10.09 -9.67
CA ASP A 49 29.63 -10.75 -10.77
C ASP A 49 29.76 -9.84 -12.01
N GLU A 50 28.85 -8.88 -12.18
CA GLU A 50 28.78 -7.99 -13.34
C GLU A 50 28.82 -6.52 -12.89
N GLN A 51 29.90 -5.81 -13.26
CA GLN A 51 30.03 -4.38 -13.00
C GLN A 51 29.27 -3.59 -14.07
N LEU A 52 28.28 -2.80 -13.64
CA LEU A 52 27.61 -1.87 -14.55
C LEU A 52 28.37 -0.56 -14.66
N GLU A 53 28.52 -0.12 -15.91
CA GLU A 53 28.85 1.27 -16.21
C GLU A 53 27.88 2.23 -15.49
N ALA A 54 28.42 3.31 -14.93
CA ALA A 54 27.65 4.25 -14.10
C ALA A 54 26.39 4.78 -14.79
N GLU A 55 26.45 5.05 -16.11
CA GLU A 55 25.30 5.49 -16.88
C GLU A 55 24.20 4.42 -17.01
N LYS A 56 24.58 3.14 -17.16
CA LYS A 56 23.62 2.03 -17.23
C LYS A 56 22.95 1.82 -15.87
N ALA A 57 23.73 1.88 -14.79
CA ALA A 57 23.20 1.77 -13.43
C ALA A 57 22.18 2.88 -13.13
N GLN A 58 22.50 4.13 -13.50
CA GLN A 58 21.60 5.26 -13.30
C GLN A 58 20.28 5.10 -14.08
N ARG A 59 20.33 4.60 -15.32
CA ARG A 59 19.12 4.33 -16.12
C ARG A 59 18.26 3.23 -15.50
N LEU A 60 18.87 2.12 -15.05
CA LEU A 60 18.15 1.04 -14.38
C LEU A 60 17.49 1.52 -13.08
N LEU A 61 18.20 2.26 -12.24
CA LEU A 61 17.65 2.83 -11.00
C LEU A 61 16.46 3.76 -11.28
N LYS A 62 16.56 4.62 -12.31
CA LYS A 62 15.46 5.50 -12.71
C LYS A 62 14.24 4.70 -13.16
N SER A 63 14.45 3.65 -13.95
CA SER A 63 13.39 2.76 -14.44
C SER A 63 12.74 2.00 -13.28
N LEU A 64 13.54 1.45 -12.36
CA LEU A 64 13.06 0.74 -11.18
C LEU A 64 12.21 1.67 -10.30
N LEU A 65 12.71 2.86 -9.98
CA LEU A 65 11.97 3.84 -9.17
C LEU A 65 10.65 4.24 -9.84
N GLN A 66 10.65 4.42 -11.16
CA GLN A 66 9.43 4.69 -11.90
C GLN A 66 8.44 3.52 -11.80
N GLY A 67 8.90 2.29 -11.98
CA GLY A 67 8.08 1.09 -11.83
C GLY A 67 7.47 0.97 -10.43
N VAL A 68 8.26 1.17 -9.38
CA VAL A 68 7.78 1.15 -7.98
C VAL A 68 6.70 2.21 -7.74
N ARG A 69 6.90 3.46 -8.21
CA ARG A 69 5.91 4.53 -8.08
C ARG A 69 4.62 4.24 -8.85
N MET A 70 4.72 3.64 -10.03
CA MET A 70 3.55 3.22 -10.79
C MET A 70 2.75 2.16 -10.02
N THR A 71 3.44 1.18 -9.44
CA THR A 71 2.82 0.11 -8.65
C THR A 71 2.15 0.65 -7.39
N GLU A 72 2.76 1.61 -6.70
CA GLU A 72 2.13 2.33 -5.58
C GLU A 72 0.82 3.00 -6.00
N GLY A 73 0.81 3.68 -7.15
CA GLY A 73 -0.42 4.28 -7.71
C GLY A 73 -1.52 3.24 -7.98
N VAL A 74 -1.15 2.07 -8.51
CA VAL A 74 -2.10 0.95 -8.71
C VAL A 74 -2.67 0.47 -7.37
N LEU A 75 -1.82 0.29 -6.36
CA LEU A 75 -2.24 -0.14 -5.02
C LEU A 75 -3.23 0.85 -4.39
N ILE A 76 -2.96 2.14 -4.46
CA ILE A 76 -3.87 3.19 -3.96
C ILE A 76 -5.21 3.13 -4.69
N ASN A 77 -5.21 2.91 -6.00
CA ASN A 77 -6.44 2.79 -6.78
C ASN A 77 -7.25 1.53 -6.40
N VAL A 78 -6.58 0.42 -6.08
CA VAL A 78 -7.23 -0.79 -5.57
C VAL A 78 -7.94 -0.49 -4.24
N PHE A 79 -7.27 0.19 -3.30
CA PHE A 79 -7.89 0.60 -2.04
C PHE A 79 -9.12 1.48 -2.26
N LYS A 80 -9.01 2.53 -3.10
CA LYS A 80 -10.14 3.41 -3.42
C LYS A 80 -11.33 2.67 -4.02
N LYS A 81 -11.08 1.73 -4.93
CA LYS A 81 -12.13 0.88 -5.55
C LYS A 81 -12.91 0.07 -4.51
N HIS A 82 -12.28 -0.25 -3.38
CA HIS A 82 -12.88 -0.99 -2.28
C HIS A 82 -13.28 -0.10 -1.09
N GLY A 83 -13.34 1.22 -1.28
CA GLY A 83 -13.83 2.18 -0.28
C GLY A 83 -12.81 2.55 0.79
N VAL A 84 -11.54 2.24 0.59
CA VAL A 84 -10.45 2.61 1.50
C VAL A 84 -9.72 3.83 0.91
N GLU A 85 -9.71 4.91 1.68
CA GLU A 85 -9.02 6.16 1.30
C GLU A 85 -7.81 6.41 2.18
N GLN A 86 -6.80 7.03 1.58
CA GLN A 86 -5.60 7.43 2.28
C GLN A 86 -5.91 8.63 3.19
N TYR A 87 -5.69 8.47 4.50
CA TYR A 87 -5.84 9.55 5.46
C TYR A 87 -4.48 10.08 5.90
N ASN A 88 -4.24 11.37 5.70
CA ASN A 88 -2.99 12.04 6.08
C ASN A 88 -3.30 13.27 6.95
N PRO A 89 -3.36 13.11 8.29
CA PRO A 89 -3.65 14.19 9.22
C PRO A 89 -2.47 15.13 9.52
N ALA A 90 -1.37 15.08 8.76
CA ALA A 90 -0.21 15.93 9.05
C ALA A 90 -0.59 17.42 9.09
N GLY A 91 -0.36 18.07 10.23
CA GLY A 91 -0.73 19.47 10.47
C GLY A 91 -2.17 19.68 10.97
N GLU A 92 -3.00 18.63 11.05
CA GLU A 92 -4.30 18.70 11.71
C GLU A 92 -4.16 18.61 13.24
N LYS A 93 -5.20 19.05 13.95
CA LYS A 93 -5.29 18.89 15.40
C LYS A 93 -5.37 17.40 15.76
N PHE A 94 -4.57 16.97 16.72
CA PHE A 94 -4.57 15.60 17.19
C PHE A 94 -5.94 15.22 17.79
N ASP A 95 -6.52 14.12 17.31
CA ASP A 95 -7.74 13.50 17.84
C ASP A 95 -7.46 12.05 18.25
N PRO A 96 -7.53 11.70 19.55
CA PRO A 96 -7.30 10.34 20.04
C PRO A 96 -8.23 9.27 19.44
N ASN A 97 -9.40 9.65 18.90
CA ASN A 97 -10.33 8.71 18.27
C ASN A 97 -9.90 8.34 16.84
N LEU A 98 -9.11 9.19 16.18
CA LEU A 98 -8.70 9.05 14.79
C LEU A 98 -7.20 8.81 14.63
N HIS A 99 -6.39 9.21 15.61
CA HIS A 99 -4.94 9.22 15.54
C HIS A 99 -4.32 8.40 16.67
N GLN A 100 -3.24 7.69 16.33
CA GLN A 100 -2.40 7.00 17.30
C GLN A 100 -1.10 7.79 17.48
N ALA A 101 -0.95 8.48 18.61
CA ALA A 101 0.29 9.19 18.94
C ALA A 101 1.41 8.18 19.26
N MET A 102 2.48 8.23 18.48
CA MET A 102 3.63 7.33 18.65
C MET A 102 4.79 7.99 19.42
N PHE A 103 5.02 9.28 19.18
CA PHE A 103 6.07 10.08 19.82
C PHE A 103 5.78 11.57 19.66
N GLU A 104 6.40 12.38 20.50
CA GLU A 104 6.38 13.84 20.40
C GLU A 104 7.58 14.34 19.60
N VAL A 105 7.39 15.40 18.81
CA VAL A 105 8.45 16.05 18.03
C VAL A 105 8.61 17.48 18.53
N PRO A 106 9.79 17.87 19.05
CA PRO A 106 10.06 19.27 19.37
C PRO A 106 10.20 20.08 18.09
N ASP A 107 9.17 20.84 17.74
CA ASP A 107 9.14 21.74 16.59
C ASP A 107 8.62 23.11 17.04
N GLY A 108 9.51 24.11 17.08
CA GLY A 108 9.16 25.47 17.47
C GLY A 108 8.38 26.26 16.41
N THR A 109 8.17 25.68 15.22
CA THR A 109 7.45 26.34 14.11
C THR A 109 5.96 25.98 14.07
N LYS A 110 5.53 24.98 14.85
CA LYS A 110 4.15 24.49 14.86
C LYS A 110 3.51 24.65 16.24
N GLU A 111 2.19 24.84 16.25
CA GLU A 111 1.43 24.87 17.49
C GLU A 111 1.43 23.51 18.18
N ALA A 112 1.44 23.52 19.52
CA ALA A 112 1.37 22.30 20.31
C ALA A 112 0.02 21.59 20.11
N GLY A 113 0.06 20.25 20.01
CA GLY A 113 -1.14 19.43 19.82
C GLY A 113 -1.55 19.19 18.36
N LEU A 114 -0.71 19.55 17.39
CA LEU A 114 -0.86 19.15 15.99
C LEU A 114 -0.15 17.83 15.70
N VAL A 115 -0.66 17.09 14.72
CA VAL A 115 0.02 15.89 14.18
C VAL A 115 1.26 16.34 13.41
N ALA A 116 2.44 16.07 13.97
CA ALA A 116 3.70 16.52 13.38
C ALA A 116 4.10 15.72 12.13
N VAL A 117 4.06 14.38 12.23
CA VAL A 117 4.49 13.43 11.19
C VAL A 117 3.54 12.24 11.18
N VAL A 118 3.18 11.76 9.99
CA VAL A 118 2.38 10.54 9.79
C VAL A 118 3.32 9.42 9.35
N THR A 119 3.57 8.46 10.25
CA THR A 119 4.53 7.37 10.03
C THR A 119 3.95 6.22 9.22
N LYS A 120 2.63 6.06 9.23
CA LYS A 120 1.92 5.04 8.46
C LYS A 120 0.75 5.70 7.75
N VAL A 121 0.80 5.69 6.42
CA VAL A 121 -0.25 6.25 5.58
C VAL A 121 -1.01 5.11 4.91
N ILE A 122 -1.67 4.27 5.73
CA ILE A 122 -2.73 3.28 5.42
C ILE A 122 -3.33 2.82 6.75
#